data_AF-A0A3D5KKG5-F1
#
_entry.id   AF-A0A3D5KKG5-F1
#
_cell.length_a   1.000
_cell.length_b   1.000
_cell.length_c   1.000
_cell.angle_alpha   90.00
_cell.angle_beta   90.00
_cell.angle_gamma   90.00
#
_symmetry.space_group_name_H-M   'P 1'
#
loop_
_entity.id
_entity.type
_entity.pdbx_description
1 polymer ?
#
loop_
_entity_poly.entity_id
_entity_poly.type
_entity_poly.pdbx_seq_one_letter_code
_entity_poly.pdbx_strand_id
1 'polypeptide(L)'
;QRLDNWPQHYPWVDQEGYAYFRKRLTEARRDVEHGLQITLDWYKTREQQDRMIKILQFKLDVLWTMADAMYMAYINEMSPYFNVGNRL
;
A
#
# COMPACT_ATOMS: atom_id res chain seq x y z
N GLN A 1 -4.55 16.13 3.65
CA GLN A 1 -3.93 16.93 2.57
C GLN A 1 -3.88 16.23 1.22
N ARG A 2 -3.44 14.96 1.06
CA ARG A 2 -3.39 14.32 -0.28
C ARG A 2 -4.76 13.88 -0.84
N LEU A 3 -5.62 13.26 -0.02
CA LEU A 3 -6.96 12.82 -0.45
C LEU A 3 -7.91 14.00 -0.69
N ASP A 4 -7.72 15.09 0.05
CA ASP A 4 -8.59 16.28 0.00
C ASP A 4 -8.57 16.96 -1.39
N ASN A 5 -7.50 16.76 -2.17
CA ASN A 5 -7.34 17.32 -3.51
C ASN A 5 -7.83 16.38 -4.62
N TRP A 6 -8.13 15.10 -4.33
CA TRP A 6 -8.57 14.14 -5.36
C TRP A 6 -9.85 14.57 -6.09
N PRO A 7 -10.87 15.15 -5.42
CA PRO A 7 -12.07 15.63 -6.12
C PRO A 7 -11.78 16.73 -7.16
N GLN A 8 -10.71 17.50 -6.99
CA GLN A 8 -10.32 18.54 -7.95
C GLN A 8 -9.70 17.95 -9.22
N HIS A 9 -8.90 16.88 -9.08
CA HIS A 9 -8.21 16.24 -10.20
C HIS A 9 -9.03 15.15 -10.88
N TYR A 10 -9.94 14.50 -10.14
CA TYR A 10 -10.75 13.38 -10.60
C TYR A 10 -12.24 13.61 -10.28
N PRO A 11 -12.88 14.64 -10.88
CA PRO A 11 -14.24 15.06 -10.52
C PRO A 11 -15.33 14.03 -10.91
N TRP A 12 -14.96 13.02 -11.71
CA TRP A 12 -15.84 11.95 -12.16
C TRP A 12 -15.98 10.81 -11.15
N VAL A 13 -15.17 10.79 -10.07
CA VAL A 13 -15.26 9.78 -9.01
C VAL A 13 -16.35 10.17 -8.02
N ASP A 14 -17.26 9.24 -7.71
CA ASP A 14 -18.32 9.47 -6.73
C ASP A 14 -17.75 9.76 -5.33
N GLN A 15 -18.39 10.68 -4.61
CA GLN A 15 -17.99 11.08 -3.26
C GLN A 15 -18.05 9.93 -2.25
N GLU A 16 -18.95 8.97 -2.47
CA GLU A 16 -19.02 7.75 -1.66
C GLU A 16 -17.74 6.91 -1.79
N GLY A 17 -17.08 6.95 -2.95
CA GLY A 17 -15.79 6.26 -3.20
C GLY A 17 -14.67 6.71 -2.26
N TYR A 18 -14.75 7.92 -1.69
CA TYR A 18 -13.77 8.43 -0.73
C TYR A 18 -14.04 7.99 0.72
N ALA A 19 -15.21 7.41 1.02
CA ALA A 19 -15.60 7.05 2.38
C ALA A 19 -14.64 6.03 3.01
N TYR A 20 -14.20 5.04 2.23
CA TYR A 20 -13.21 4.05 2.65
C TYR A 20 -11.91 4.72 3.14
N PHE A 21 -11.37 5.64 2.34
CA PHE A 21 -10.10 6.31 2.66
C PHE A 21 -10.22 7.20 3.90
N ARG A 22 -11.33 7.94 4.03
CA ARG A 22 -11.60 8.75 5.24
C ARG A 22 -11.65 7.90 6.50
N LYS A 23 -12.39 6.78 6.46
CA LYS A 23 -12.52 5.86 7.60
C LYS A 23 -11.17 5.28 8.03
N ARG A 24 -10.36 4.86 7.05
CA ARG A 24 -9.03 4.29 7.30
C ARG A 24 -8.05 5.24 7.99
N LEU A 25 -8.17 6.56 7.83
CA LEU A 25 -7.30 7.52 8.53
C LEU A 25 -7.45 7.43 10.05
N THR A 26 -8.66 7.18 10.54
CA THR A 26 -8.93 7.03 11.97
C THR A 26 -8.58 5.63 12.45
N GLU A 27 -8.99 4.59 11.71
CA GLU A 27 -8.73 3.19 12.10
C GLU A 27 -7.23 2.86 12.12
N ALA A 28 -6.49 3.30 11.11
CA ALA A 28 -5.06 2.99 10.99
C ALA A 28 -4.24 3.53 12.16
N ARG A 29 -4.62 4.67 12.76
CA ARG A 29 -3.92 5.22 13.94
C ARG A 29 -4.02 4.25 15.12
N ARG A 30 -5.23 3.78 15.41
CA ARG A 30 -5.50 2.82 16.50
C ARG A 30 -4.77 1.49 16.27
N ASP A 31 -4.79 1.00 15.02
CA ASP A 31 -4.12 -0.25 14.66
C ASP A 31 -2.60 -0.15 14.82
N VAL A 32 -2.00 0.98 14.45
CA VAL A 32 -0.56 1.24 14.58
C VAL A 32 -0.13 1.36 16.04
N GLU A 33 -0.91 2.06 16.89
CA GLU A 33 -0.61 2.18 18.31
C GLU A 33 -0.51 0.79 18.98
N HIS A 34 -1.51 -0.06 18.73
CA HIS A 34 -1.51 -1.42 19.28
C HIS A 34 -0.39 -2.28 18.68
N GLY A 35 -0.20 -2.23 17.35
CA GLY A 35 0.86 -3.00 16.68
C GLY A 35 2.25 -2.61 17.16
N LEU A 36 2.51 -1.31 17.34
CA LEU A 36 3.78 -0.80 17.84
C LEU A 36 4.04 -1.26 19.28
N GLN A 37 3.03 -1.20 20.15
CA GLN A 37 3.15 -1.68 21.52
C GLN A 37 3.59 -3.15 21.56
N ILE A 38 2.91 -4.02 20.80
CA ILE A 38 3.28 -5.45 20.68
C ILE A 38 4.72 -5.59 20.16
N THR A 39 5.10 -4.87 19.09
CA THR A 39 6.46 -4.96 18.56
C THR A 39 7.51 -4.57 19.61
N LEU A 40 7.27 -3.50 20.35
CA LEU A 40 8.19 -3.06 21.38
C LEU A 40 8.23 -4.04 22.57
N ASP A 41 7.13 -4.71 22.90
CA ASP A 41 7.03 -5.67 23.99
C ASP A 41 7.69 -7.02 23.71
N TRP A 42 7.78 -7.45 22.45
CA TRP A 42 8.29 -8.77 22.09
C TRP A 42 9.73 -8.78 21.58
N TYR A 43 10.20 -7.71 20.92
CA TYR A 43 11.51 -7.69 20.24
C TYR A 43 12.52 -6.85 21.05
N LYS A 44 13.14 -7.47 22.05
CA LYS A 44 13.99 -6.80 23.06
C LYS A 44 15.50 -6.83 22.74
N THR A 45 15.98 -7.80 21.97
CA THR A 45 17.40 -7.89 21.59
C THR A 45 17.69 -7.22 20.26
N ARG A 46 18.95 -6.91 20.01
CA ARG A 46 19.37 -6.31 18.73
C ARG A 46 19.04 -7.23 17.55
N GLU A 47 19.31 -8.53 17.69
CA GLU A 47 19.06 -9.53 16.65
C GLU A 47 17.56 -9.64 16.33
N GLN A 48 16.72 -9.56 17.36
CA GLN A 48 15.26 -9.54 17.21
C GLN A 48 14.78 -8.29 16.48
N GLN A 49 15.30 -7.13 16.83
CA GLN A 49 14.97 -5.86 16.17
C GLN A 49 15.40 -5.85 14.70
N ASP A 50 16.62 -6.33 14.40
CA ASP A 50 17.11 -6.44 13.03
C ASP A 50 16.20 -7.37 12.19
N ARG A 51 15.70 -8.47 12.78
CA ARG A 51 14.70 -9.33 12.11
C ARG A 51 13.38 -8.60 11.89
N MET A 52 12.89 -7.84 12.86
CA MET A 52 11.63 -7.10 12.72
C MET A 52 11.74 -6.03 11.62
N ILE A 53 12.86 -5.33 11.53
CA ILE A 53 13.13 -4.38 10.45
C ILE A 53 13.08 -5.08 9.08
N LYS A 54 13.68 -6.28 8.95
CA LYS A 54 13.59 -7.07 7.71
C LYS A 54 12.15 -7.45 7.36
N ILE A 55 11.32 -7.78 8.35
CA ILE A 55 9.89 -8.07 8.11
C ILE A 55 9.15 -6.81 7.64
N LEU A 56 9.45 -5.65 8.24
CA LEU A 56 8.89 -4.38 7.78
C LEU A 56 9.34 -4.05 6.35
N GLN A 57 10.61 -4.28 6.02
CA GLN A 57 11.12 -4.13 4.66
C GLN A 57 10.36 -5.04 3.69
N PHE A 58 10.20 -6.33 4.01
CA PHE A 58 9.39 -7.24 3.19
C PHE A 58 7.97 -6.73 2.95
N LYS A 59 7.32 -6.17 3.99
CA LYS A 59 5.98 -5.58 3.84
C LYS A 59 5.98 -4.40 2.87
N LEU A 60 7.03 -3.57 2.88
CA LEU A 60 7.18 -2.47 1.93
C LEU A 60 7.45 -2.99 0.52
N ASP A 61 8.28 -4.02 0.36
CA ASP A 61 8.59 -4.63 -0.94
C ASP A 61 7.33 -5.20 -1.61
N VAL A 62 6.43 -5.82 -0.83
CA VAL A 62 5.12 -6.28 -1.33
C VAL A 62 4.28 -5.13 -1.87
N LEU A 63 4.14 -4.04 -1.11
CA LEU A 63 3.38 -2.87 -1.55
C LEU A 63 4.00 -2.21 -2.79
N TRP A 64 5.33 -2.20 -2.86
CA TRP A 64 6.07 -1.69 -3.99
C TRP A 64 5.83 -2.55 -5.24
N THR A 65 5.88 -3.86 -5.09
CA THR A 65 5.67 -4.81 -6.20
C THR A 65 4.26 -4.70 -6.79
N MET A 66 3.24 -4.44 -5.96
CA MET A 66 1.89 -4.16 -6.44
C MET A 66 1.86 -2.89 -7.32
N ALA A 67 2.57 -1.83 -6.91
CA ALA A 67 2.67 -0.60 -7.70
C ALA A 67 3.46 -0.82 -9.00
N ASP A 68 4.56 -1.57 -8.97
CA ASP A 68 5.33 -1.93 -10.15
C ASP A 68 4.48 -2.70 -11.17
N ALA A 69 3.68 -3.66 -10.71
CA ALA A 69 2.78 -4.43 -11.58
C ALA A 69 1.74 -3.53 -12.27
N MET A 70 1.12 -2.60 -11.52
CA MET A 70 0.18 -1.63 -12.09
C MET A 70 0.88 -0.67 -13.07
N TYR A 71 2.09 -0.21 -12.74
CA TYR A 71 2.87 0.66 -13.61
C TYR A 71 3.21 -0.04 -14.93
N MET A 72 3.68 -1.28 -14.85
CA MET A 72 3.99 -2.09 -16.05
C MET A 72 2.76 -2.26 -16.94
N ALA A 73 1.59 -2.55 -16.36
CA ALA A 73 0.37 -2.78 -17.13
C ALA A 73 -0.25 -1.50 -17.70
N TYR A 74 -0.35 -0.42 -16.92
CA TYR A 74 -1.19 0.73 -17.25
C TYR A 74 -0.43 1.99 -17.63
N ILE A 75 0.88 2.04 -17.42
CA ILE A 75 1.74 3.16 -17.85
C ILE A 75 2.68 2.73 -18.97
N ASN A 76 3.33 1.57 -18.83
CA ASN A 76 4.23 1.05 -19.86
C ASN A 76 3.53 0.20 -20.93
N GLU A 77 2.23 -0.08 -20.80
CA GLU A 77 1.46 -0.95 -21.71
C GLU A 77 2.05 -2.37 -21.86
N MET A 78 2.82 -2.81 -20.86
CA MET A 78 3.49 -4.11 -20.79
C MET A 78 2.75 -5.04 -19.83
N SER A 79 1.44 -5.17 -20.00
CA SER A 79 0.67 -6.17 -19.26
C SER A 79 1.21 -7.58 -19.54
N PRO A 80 0.96 -8.57 -18.65
CA PRO A 80 1.38 -9.95 -18.92
C PRO A 80 0.96 -10.41 -20.33
N TYR A 81 1.91 -11.00 -21.05
CA TYR A 81 1.74 -11.49 -22.43
C TYR A 81 1.50 -10.41 -23.50
N PHE A 82 1.78 -9.12 -23.24
CA PHE A 82 1.61 -8.04 -24.23
C PHE A 82 2.33 -8.31 -25.57
N ASN A 83 3.38 -9.12 -25.57
CA ASN A 83 4.19 -9.47 -26.73
C ASN A 83 3.83 -10.83 -27.35
N VAL A 84 2.82 -11.52 -26.84
CA VAL A 84 2.28 -12.75 -27.44
C VAL A 84 1.06 -12.35 -28.24
N GLY A 85 1.13 -12.49 -29.58
CA GLY A 85 0.06 -12.03 -30.49
C GLY A 85 -1.32 -12.54 -30.06
N ASN A 86 -2.33 -11.66 -30.11
CA ASN A 86 -3.71 -11.85 -29.65
C ASN A 86 -4.17 -13.31 -29.76
N ARG A 87 -4.15 -14.01 -28.63
CA ARG A 87 -4.98 -15.19 -28.42
C ARG A 87 -5.97 -14.86 -27.33
N LEU A 88 -7.06 -14.21 -27.74
CA LEU A 88 -8.44 -14.72 -27.68
C LEU A 88 -9.33 -13.78 -28.51
#